data_AF-A0A2H0MSQ7-F1
#
_entry.id   AF-A0A2H0MSQ7-F1
#
_cell.length_a   1.000
_cell.length_b   1.000
_cell.length_c   1.000
_cell.angle_alpha   90.00
_cell.angle_beta   90.00
_cell.angle_gamma   90.00
#
_symmetry.space_group_name_H-M   'P 1'
#
loop_
_entity.id
_entity.type
_entity.pdbx_description
1 polymer ?
#
loop_
_entity_poly.entity_id
_entity_poly.type
_entity_poly.pdbx_seq_one_letter_code
_entity_poly.pdbx_strand_id
1 'polypeptide(L)'
;MNSEDRGKISIRPLESVWVRRGKDAVRKISSKMLVPNIKAGKLFGDDEVSGDCKSWIRLERHSQLSHYFKSSTEWVNPEISQKAHAQLEELAGMLEDLNS
;
A
#
# COMPACT_ATOMS: atom_id res chain seq x y z
N MET A 1 -7.25 -29.17 -40.76
CA MET A 1 -7.49 -27.74 -40.52
C MET A 1 -7.49 -27.54 -39.01
N ASN A 2 -6.36 -27.10 -38.45
CA ASN A 2 -6.22 -26.84 -37.02
C ASN A 2 -6.47 -25.34 -36.81
N SER A 3 -7.58 -24.99 -36.16
CA SER A 3 -7.86 -23.62 -35.74
C SER A 3 -8.09 -23.62 -34.24
N GLU A 4 -6.99 -23.37 -33.54
CA GLU A 4 -6.85 -22.65 -32.28
C GLU A 4 -8.03 -22.73 -31.29
N ASP A 5 -7.95 -23.70 -30.38
CA ASP A 5 -8.57 -23.63 -29.06
C ASP A 5 -7.94 -22.45 -28.30
N ARG A 6 -8.47 -21.24 -28.50
CA ARG A 6 -8.16 -20.09 -27.64
C ARG A 6 -8.87 -20.33 -26.32
N GLY A 7 -8.18 -21.06 -25.43
CA GLY A 7 -8.63 -21.36 -24.08
C GLY A 7 -9.28 -20.14 -23.46
N LYS A 8 -10.60 -20.23 -23.25
CA LYS A 8 -11.37 -19.20 -22.56
C LYS A 8 -10.77 -19.05 -21.17
N ILE A 9 -10.02 -17.98 -20.92
CA ILE A 9 -9.52 -17.65 -19.59
C ILE A 9 -10.75 -17.38 -18.74
N SER A 10 -11.19 -18.38 -17.98
CA SER A 10 -12.22 -18.21 -16.97
C SER A 10 -11.59 -17.36 -15.87
N ILE A 11 -11.79 -16.04 -15.96
CA ILE A 11 -11.40 -15.08 -14.93
C ILE A 11 -12.37 -15.25 -13.74
N ARG A 12 -12.26 -16.39 -13.07
CA ARG A 12 -12.88 -16.56 -11.76
C ARG A 12 -12.11 -15.66 -10.80
N PRO A 13 -12.80 -14.81 -10.03
CA PRO A 13 -12.15 -14.06 -8.97
C PRO A 13 -11.40 -15.03 -8.06
N LEU A 14 -10.12 -14.74 -7.80
CA LEU A 14 -9.37 -15.52 -6.82
C LEU A 14 -10.01 -15.34 -5.45
N GLU A 15 -10.36 -16.44 -4.78
CA GLU A 15 -10.89 -16.40 -3.41
C GLU A 15 -9.82 -15.92 -2.40
N SER A 16 -8.55 -16.19 -2.73
CA SER A 16 -7.40 -15.86 -1.90
C SER A 16 -6.20 -15.47 -2.75
N VAL A 17 -5.37 -14.59 -2.21
CA VAL A 17 -4.09 -14.18 -2.77
C VAL A 17 -2.96 -14.39 -1.78
N TRP A 18 -1.75 -14.49 -2.30
CA TRP A 18 -0.53 -14.46 -1.52
C TRP A 18 -0.05 -13.04 -1.42
N VAL A 19 0.35 -12.63 -0.22
CA VAL A 19 0.92 -11.31 0.05
C VAL A 19 2.27 -11.50 0.71
N ARG A 20 3.26 -10.71 0.32
CA ARG A 20 4.56 -10.68 0.98
C ARG A 20 5.06 -9.27 1.25
N ARG A 21 5.88 -9.15 2.29
CA ARG A 21 6.68 -7.95 2.58
C ARG A 21 8.15 -8.32 2.49
N GLY A 22 8.85 -7.76 1.51
CA GLY A 22 10.24 -8.13 1.22
C GLY A 22 10.40 -9.63 0.95
N LYS A 23 11.49 -10.22 1.47
CA LYS A 23 11.85 -11.63 1.20
C LYS A 23 11.24 -12.63 2.19
N ASP A 24 10.67 -12.18 3.31
CA ASP A 24 10.50 -13.04 4.48
C ASP A 24 9.04 -13.29 4.90
N ALA A 25 8.10 -12.37 4.59
CA ALA A 25 6.76 -12.43 5.18
C ALA A 25 5.66 -12.84 4.18
N VAL A 26 5.69 -14.07 3.66
CA VAL A 26 4.64 -14.59 2.76
C VAL A 26 3.44 -15.10 3.57
N ARG A 27 2.24 -14.58 3.30
CA ARG A 27 0.98 -15.03 3.90
C ARG A 27 -0.11 -15.17 2.85
N LYS A 28 -1.00 -16.14 3.04
CA LYS A 28 -2.20 -16.29 2.21
C LYS A 28 -3.36 -15.55 2.89
N ILE A 29 -4.02 -14.64 2.18
CA ILE A 29 -5.18 -13.91 2.68
C ILE A 29 -6.35 -14.04 1.71
N SER A 30 -7.58 -13.93 2.22
CA SER A 30 -8.74 -13.81 1.33
C SER A 30 -8.64 -12.51 0.52
N SER A 31 -8.99 -12.58 -0.76
CA SER A 31 -9.02 -11.40 -1.63
C SER A 31 -10.00 -10.33 -1.12
N LYS A 32 -11.07 -10.75 -0.43
CA LYS A 32 -12.03 -9.84 0.23
C LYS A 32 -11.41 -9.03 1.37
N MET A 33 -10.30 -9.51 1.95
CA MET A 33 -9.59 -8.85 3.06
C MET A 33 -8.49 -7.91 2.60
N LEU A 34 -8.17 -7.83 1.30
CA LEU A 34 -7.16 -6.91 0.78
C LEU A 34 -7.51 -5.46 1.11
N VAL A 35 -8.69 -4.99 0.67
CA VAL A 35 -9.10 -3.59 0.86
C VAL A 35 -9.24 -3.22 2.35
N PRO A 36 -9.92 -4.02 3.20
CA PRO A 36 -9.95 -3.75 4.64
C PRO A 36 -8.55 -3.67 5.28
N ASN A 37 -7.63 -4.55 4.91
CA ASN A 37 -6.28 -4.53 5.48
C ASN A 37 -5.45 -3.33 5.00
N ILE A 38 -5.65 -2.87 3.76
CA ILE A 38 -5.04 -1.63 3.25
C ILE A 38 -5.58 -0.44 4.04
N LYS A 39 -6.91 -0.31 4.14
CA LYS A 39 -7.56 0.79 4.89
C LYS A 39 -7.20 0.81 6.37
N ALA A 40 -6.97 -0.35 6.98
CA ALA A 40 -6.55 -0.47 8.38
C ALA A 40 -5.04 -0.28 8.58
N GLY A 41 -4.26 0.03 7.54
CA GLY A 41 -2.80 0.22 7.64
C GLY A 41 -2.02 -1.06 7.94
N LYS A 42 -2.60 -2.24 7.68
CA LYS A 42 -1.92 -3.54 7.84
C LYS A 42 -1.14 -3.94 6.60
N LEU A 43 -1.60 -3.49 5.44
CA LEU A 43 -0.94 -3.65 4.14
C LEU A 43 -0.49 -2.28 3.62
N PHE A 44 0.75 -2.20 3.15
CA PHE A 44 1.39 -0.99 2.65
C PHE A 44 1.60 -1.05 1.14
N GLY A 45 1.86 0.10 0.51
CA GLY A 45 1.98 0.20 -0.95
C GLY A 45 3.14 -0.62 -1.53
N ASP A 46 4.21 -0.78 -0.76
CA ASP A 46 5.41 -1.54 -1.08
C ASP A 46 5.27 -3.06 -0.84
N ASP A 47 4.21 -3.49 -0.15
CA ASP A 47 3.86 -4.91 -0.07
C ASP A 47 3.53 -5.46 -1.46
N GLU A 48 3.77 -6.74 -1.68
CA GLU A 48 3.57 -7.40 -2.96
C GLU A 48 2.46 -8.45 -2.88
N VAL A 49 1.65 -8.56 -3.94
CA VAL A 49 0.59 -9.55 -4.08
C VAL A 49 0.84 -10.48 -5.26
N SER A 50 0.44 -11.73 -5.12
CA SER A 50 0.51 -12.76 -6.15
C SER A 50 -0.71 -13.68 -6.11
N GLY A 51 -1.23 -14.04 -7.28
CA GLY A 51 -2.25 -15.08 -7.41
C GLY A 51 -1.67 -16.50 -7.52
N ASP A 52 -0.41 -16.62 -7.94
CA ASP A 52 0.22 -17.87 -8.38
C ASP A 52 1.55 -18.18 -7.66
N CYS A 53 1.98 -17.34 -6.72
CA CYS A 53 3.29 -17.32 -6.07
C CYS A 53 4.50 -17.11 -7.00
N LYS A 54 4.28 -16.92 -8.30
CA LYS A 54 5.34 -16.76 -9.30
C LYS A 54 5.50 -15.30 -9.69
N SER A 55 4.38 -14.63 -9.90
CA SER A 55 4.30 -13.24 -10.34
C SER A 55 3.89 -12.35 -9.18
N TRP A 56 4.77 -11.43 -8.80
CA TRP A 56 4.57 -10.54 -7.64
C TRP A 56 4.47 -9.10 -8.13
N ILE A 57 3.45 -8.39 -7.66
CA ILE A 57 3.19 -6.99 -8.03
C ILE A 57 2.99 -6.19 -6.75
N ARG A 58 3.63 -5.02 -6.65
CA ARG A 58 3.40 -4.11 -5.53
C ARG A 58 1.95 -3.64 -5.46
N LEU A 59 1.39 -3.55 -4.26
CA LEU A 59 0.00 -3.15 -4.06
C LEU A 59 -0.27 -1.74 -4.62
N GLU A 60 0.68 -0.81 -4.50
CA GLU A 60 0.58 0.55 -5.07
C GLU A 60 0.56 0.59 -6.60
N ARG A 61 1.12 -0.44 -7.26
CA ARG A 61 1.20 -0.56 -8.73
C ARG A 61 0.10 -1.42 -9.31
N HIS A 62 -0.64 -2.13 -8.46
CA HIS A 62 -1.72 -3.00 -8.89
C HIS A 62 -2.89 -2.18 -9.46
N SER A 63 -3.41 -2.57 -10.62
CA SER A 63 -4.43 -1.82 -11.37
C SER A 63 -5.64 -1.43 -10.51
N GLN A 64 -6.15 -2.36 -9.70
CA GLN A 64 -7.32 -2.11 -8.85
C GLN A 64 -6.99 -1.52 -7.48
N LEU A 65 -5.80 -1.79 -6.93
CA LEU A 65 -5.48 -1.45 -5.53
C LEU A 65 -4.73 -0.12 -5.42
N SER A 66 -4.06 0.32 -6.49
CA SER A 66 -3.30 1.57 -6.54
C SER A 66 -4.08 2.80 -6.05
N HIS A 67 -5.39 2.84 -6.30
CA HIS A 67 -6.26 3.94 -5.88
C HIS A 67 -6.35 4.12 -4.36
N TYR A 68 -6.10 3.07 -3.57
CA TYR A 68 -6.10 3.17 -2.11
C TYR A 68 -4.79 3.73 -1.53
N PHE A 69 -3.74 3.84 -2.35
CA PHE A 69 -2.43 4.34 -1.94
C PHE A 69 -2.13 5.75 -2.50
N LYS A 70 -2.88 6.18 -3.52
CA LYS A 70 -2.73 7.50 -4.15
C LYS A 70 -3.18 8.67 -3.26
N SER A 71 -3.87 8.40 -2.16
CA SER A 71 -4.51 9.43 -1.32
C SER A 71 -3.71 9.85 -0.08
N SER A 72 -2.53 9.28 0.15
CA SER A 72 -1.78 9.54 1.40
C SER A 72 -0.88 10.77 1.36
N THR A 73 -0.76 11.48 0.24
CA THR A 73 -0.07 12.78 0.21
C THR A 73 -1.01 13.95 0.57
N GLU A 74 -2.33 13.73 0.65
CA GLU A 74 -3.33 14.79 0.90
C GLU A 74 -4.08 14.64 2.23
N TRP A 75 -3.74 13.67 3.06
CA TRP A 75 -4.26 13.56 4.44
C TRP A 75 -3.30 14.13 5.48
N VAL A 76 -2.50 15.12 5.10
CA VAL A 76 -1.99 16.07 6.08
C VAL A 76 -3.11 17.07 6.29
N ASN A 77 -3.81 17.00 7.43
CA ASN A 77 -4.69 18.10 7.82
C ASN A 77 -3.80 19.37 7.85
N PRO A 78 -4.01 20.36 6.97
CA PRO A 78 -3.11 21.50 6.84
C PRO A 78 -2.95 22.24 8.17
N GLU A 79 -3.99 22.20 9.02
CA GLU A 79 -3.96 22.76 10.37
C GLU A 79 -2.97 22.03 11.31
N ILE A 80 -2.89 20.70 11.21
CA ILE A 80 -1.95 19.89 12.01
C ILE A 80 -0.51 20.11 11.52
N SER A 81 -0.32 20.22 10.19
CA SER A 81 1.01 20.49 9.61
C SER A 81 1.54 21.87 10.02
N GLN A 82 0.70 22.90 9.95
CA GLN A 82 1.06 24.26 10.33
C GLN A 82 1.33 24.38 11.82
N LYS A 83 0.50 23.73 12.66
CA LYS A 83 0.73 23.71 14.11
C LYS A 83 2.03 23.00 14.47
N ALA A 84 2.30 21.84 13.87
CA ALA A 84 3.56 21.12 14.10
C ALA A 84 4.78 21.94 13.68
N HIS A 85 4.70 22.66 12.55
CA HIS A 85 5.77 23.56 12.11
C HIS A 85 5.99 24.72 13.08
N ALA A 86 4.92 25.37 13.55
CA ALA A 86 5.03 26.47 14.50
C ALA A 86 5.65 26.02 15.84
N GLN A 87 5.26 24.84 16.33
CA GLN A 87 5.82 24.27 17.55
C GLN A 87 7.31 23.88 17.40
N LEU A 88 7.71 23.40 16.21
CA LEU A 88 9.11 23.08 15.92
C LEU A 88 9.98 24.35 15.83
N GLU A 89 9.46 25.42 15.23
CA GLU A 89 10.15 26.72 15.13
C GLU A 89 10.37 27.33 16.52
N GLU A 90 9.35 27.30 17.37
CA GLU A 90 9.43 27.78 18.76
C GLU A 90 10.50 27.02 19.55
N LEU A 91 10.51 25.68 19.45
CA LEU A 91 11.52 24.85 20.11
C LEU A 91 12.93 25.10 19.57
N ALA A 92 13.07 25.35 18.27
CA ALA A 92 14.37 25.69 17.67
C ALA A 92 14.93 26.98 18.26
N GLY A 93 14.11 28.03 18.38
CA GLY A 93 14.52 29.30 19.01
C GLY A 93 14.94 29.12 20.47
N MET A 94 14.19 28.33 21.25
CA MET A 94 14.56 28.03 22.65
C MET A 94 15.89 27.28 22.77
N LEU A 95 16.24 26.43 21.79
CA LEU A 95 17.52 25.72 21.78
C LEU A 95 18.70 26.64 21.40
N GLU A 96 18.48 27.61 20.52
CA GLU A 96 19.49 28.62 20.16
C GLU A 96 19.81 29.53 21.35
N ASP A 97 18.80 29.92 22.12
CA ASP A 97 18.96 30.71 23.35
C ASP A 97 19.74 29.95 24.44
N LEU A 98 19.61 28.62 24.52
CA LEU A 98 20.32 27.79 25.50
C LEU A 98 21.77 27.49 25.13
N ASN A 99 22.12 27.59 23.85
CA ASN A 99 23.46 27.30 23.32
C ASN A 99 24.29 28.58 23.06
N SER A 100 23.78 29.74 23.50
CA SER A 100 24.43 31.06 23.43
C SER A 100 25.18 31.43 24.72
#